data_AF-A0A7W8NGU7-F1
#
_entry.id   AF-A0A7W8NGU7-F1
#
_cell.length_a   1.000
_cell.length_b   1.000
_cell.length_c   1.000
_cell.angle_alpha   90.00
_cell.angle_beta   90.00
_cell.angle_gamma   90.00
#
_symmetry.space_group_name_H-M   'P 1'
#
loop_
_entity.id
_entity.type
_entity.pdbx_description
1 polymer ?
#
loop_
_entity_poly.entity_id
_entity_poly.type
_entity_poly.pdbx_seq_one_letter_code
_entity_poly.pdbx_strand_id
1 'polypeptide(L)'
;MKKTTKARLNLTIDPDIYRETRRIFGAMDMNMSAFVEIQLAKFLQTIEPLVPLLEQVERGERDAADAKAAMRIWFAHSLGQPLSDLYRVAEDGRPLGGADRP
;
A
#
# COMPACT_ATOMS: atom_id res chain seq x y z
N MET A 1 16.24 -10.74 28.56
CA MET A 1 15.39 -10.28 27.43
C MET A 1 14.00 -9.97 27.97
N LYS A 2 13.56 -8.69 27.98
CA LYS A 2 12.16 -8.35 28.31
C LYS A 2 11.27 -9.00 27.24
N LYS A 3 10.32 -9.85 27.64
CA LYS A 3 9.28 -10.35 26.73
C LYS A 3 8.56 -9.13 26.18
N THR A 4 8.69 -8.85 24.88
CA THR A 4 7.90 -7.84 24.19
C THR A 4 6.44 -8.30 24.25
N THR A 5 5.64 -7.66 25.09
CA THR A 5 4.21 -7.97 25.19
C THR A 5 3.54 -7.49 23.90
N LYS A 6 3.09 -8.42 23.05
CA LYS A 6 2.34 -8.08 21.84
C LYS A 6 0.99 -7.47 22.22
N ALA A 7 0.62 -6.35 21.60
CA ALA A 7 -0.71 -5.77 21.72
C ALA A 7 -1.72 -6.65 20.97
N ARG A 8 -2.92 -6.85 21.53
CA ARG A 8 -4.02 -7.55 20.87
C ARG A 8 -4.92 -6.55 20.16
N LEU A 9 -5.16 -6.78 18.87
CA LEU A 9 -6.02 -5.96 18.03
C LEU A 9 -7.20 -6.80 17.53
N ASN A 10 -8.42 -6.28 17.63
CA ASN A 10 -9.59 -6.84 16.97
C ASN A 10 -9.87 -5.97 15.74
N LEU A 11 -9.92 -6.59 14.56
CA LEU A 11 -10.10 -5.89 13.29
C LEU A 11 -11.37 -6.38 12.60
N THR A 12 -12.10 -5.43 12.00
CA THR A 12 -13.14 -5.73 11.02
C THR A 12 -12.54 -5.53 9.64
N ILE A 13 -12.59 -6.55 8.80
CA ILE A 13 -11.98 -6.56 7.46
C ILE A 13 -13.05 -6.94 6.45
N ASP A 14 -13.00 -6.34 5.27
CA ASP A 14 -13.83 -6.75 4.14
C ASP A 14 -13.65 -8.26 3.85
N PRO A 15 -14.75 -9.03 3.68
CA PRO A 15 -14.68 -10.47 3.47
C PRO A 15 -13.84 -10.90 2.26
N ASP A 16 -13.85 -10.15 1.17
CA ASP A 16 -13.12 -10.51 -0.04
C ASP A 16 -11.62 -10.24 0.14
N ILE A 17 -11.27 -9.11 0.74
CA ILE A 17 -9.87 -8.83 1.15
C ILE A 17 -9.36 -9.91 2.10
N TYR A 18 -10.17 -10.33 3.07
CA TYR A 18 -9.80 -11.39 4.01
C TYR A 18 -9.55 -12.72 3.31
N ARG A 19 -10.40 -13.12 2.35
CA ARG A 19 -10.24 -14.36 1.59
C ARG A 19 -8.95 -14.38 0.77
N GLU A 20 -8.67 -13.29 0.06
CA GLU A 20 -7.44 -13.18 -0.73
C GLU A 20 -6.20 -13.19 0.16
N THR A 21 -6.22 -12.41 1.24
CA THR A 21 -5.15 -12.36 2.24
C THR A 21 -4.90 -13.74 2.85
N ARG A 22 -5.97 -14.49 3.15
CA ARG A 22 -5.90 -15.86 3.68
C ARG A 22 -5.23 -16.84 2.74
N ARG A 23 -5.50 -16.74 1.44
CA ARG A 23 -4.82 -17.55 0.43
C ARG A 23 -3.31 -17.27 0.45
N ILE A 24 -2.92 -16.00 0.56
CA ILE A 24 -1.51 -15.58 0.52
C ILE A 24 -0.76 -16.05 1.78
N PHE A 25 -1.23 -15.71 2.98
CA PHE A 25 -0.50 -16.12 4.19
C PHE A 25 -0.49 -17.65 4.36
N GLY A 26 -1.53 -18.35 3.90
CA GLY A 26 -1.56 -19.81 3.88
C GLY A 26 -0.50 -20.40 2.96
N ALA A 27 -0.30 -19.83 1.77
CA ALA A 27 0.75 -20.25 0.84
C ALA A 27 2.17 -19.97 1.37
N MET A 28 2.32 -18.99 2.26
CA MET A 28 3.60 -18.64 2.90
C MET A 28 3.87 -19.41 4.20
N ASP A 29 2.97 -20.33 4.60
CA ASP A 29 3.01 -21.02 5.90
C ASP A 29 3.09 -20.06 7.10
N MET A 30 2.30 -18.98 7.04
CA MET A 30 2.27 -17.93 8.05
C MET A 30 0.91 -17.89 8.76
N ASN A 31 0.90 -17.42 10.02
CA ASN A 31 -0.34 -17.05 10.68
C ASN A 31 -0.73 -15.59 10.37
N MET A 32 -2.02 -15.27 10.54
CA MET A 32 -2.56 -13.94 10.25
C MET A 32 -1.85 -12.83 11.04
N SER A 33 -1.49 -13.06 12.31
CA SER A 33 -0.82 -12.05 13.12
C SER A 33 0.56 -11.70 12.58
N ALA A 34 1.35 -12.69 12.18
CA ALA A 34 2.66 -12.48 11.57
C ALA A 34 2.54 -11.80 10.19
N PHE A 35 1.54 -12.18 9.39
CA PHE A 35 1.25 -11.51 8.13
C PHE A 35 0.92 -10.03 8.33
N VAL A 36 -0.02 -9.71 9.24
CA VAL A 36 -0.42 -8.33 9.55
C VAL A 36 0.76 -7.53 10.10
N GLU A 37 1.60 -8.12 10.93
CA GLU A 37 2.81 -7.48 11.47
C GLU A 37 3.78 -7.07 10.35
N ILE A 38 4.02 -7.96 9.36
CA ILE A 38 4.83 -7.64 8.17
C ILE A 38 4.18 -6.52 7.35
N GLN A 39 2.87 -6.58 7.11
CA GLN A 39 2.19 -5.55 6.32
C GLN A 39 2.20 -4.19 7.03
N LEU A 40 2.06 -4.15 8.36
CA LEU A 40 2.18 -2.92 9.15
C LEU A 40 3.60 -2.36 9.09
N ALA A 41 4.63 -3.21 9.22
CA ALA A 41 6.02 -2.77 9.08
C ALA A 41 6.30 -2.19 7.69
N LYS A 42 5.83 -2.87 6.63
CA LYS A 42 5.95 -2.39 5.25
C LYS A 42 5.18 -1.08 5.03
N PHE A 43 3.99 -0.96 5.61
CA PHE A 43 3.21 0.27 5.56
C PHE A 43 3.97 1.43 6.19
N LEU A 44 4.53 1.25 7.38
CA LEU A 44 5.33 2.27 8.07
C LEU A 44 6.53 2.74 7.24
N GLN A 45 7.26 1.82 6.61
CA GLN A 45 8.33 2.16 5.67
C GLN A 45 7.82 2.95 4.46
N THR A 46 6.65 2.55 3.93
CA THR A 46 6.06 3.21 2.75
C THR A 46 5.63 4.64 3.09
N ILE A 47 5.12 4.89 4.30
CA ILE A 47 4.65 6.23 4.71
C ILE A 47 5.75 7.09 5.35
N GLU A 48 6.95 6.57 5.59
CA GLU A 48 8.05 7.30 6.23
C GLU A 48 8.28 8.69 5.59
N PRO A 49 8.29 8.86 4.26
CA PRO A 49 8.48 10.17 3.64
C PRO A 49 7.33 11.16 3.90
N LEU A 50 6.16 10.66 4.28
CA LEU A 50 4.96 11.44 4.57
C LEU A 50 4.81 11.76 6.07
N VAL A 51 5.65 11.18 6.95
CA VAL A 51 5.59 11.44 8.39
C VAL A 51 5.64 12.94 8.73
N PRO A 52 6.53 13.77 8.14
CA PRO A 52 6.55 15.20 8.42
C PRO A 52 5.23 15.91 8.06
N LEU A 53 4.54 15.43 7.01
CA LEU A 53 3.24 15.96 6.62
C LEU A 53 2.15 15.60 7.63
N LEU A 54 2.19 14.39 8.18
CA LEU A 54 1.27 13.95 9.23
C LEU A 54 1.49 14.74 10.53
N GLU A 55 2.74 15.01 10.91
CA GLU A 55 3.06 15.85 12.07
C GLU A 55 2.49 17.27 11.94
N GLN A 56 2.54 17.87 10.75
CA GLN A 56 1.94 19.19 10.50
C GLN A 56 0.42 19.17 10.70
N VAL A 57 -0.25 18.09 10.29
CA VAL A 57 -1.69 17.91 10.52
C VAL A 57 -1.98 17.77 12.02
N GLU A 58 -1.19 16.98 12.75
CA GLU A 58 -1.35 16.80 14.21
C GLU A 58 -1.17 18.12 14.98
N ARG A 59 -0.29 19.01 14.51
CA ARG A 59 -0.09 20.37 15.07
C ARG A 59 -1.16 21.36 14.64
N GLY A 60 -2.06 21.00 13.72
CA GLY A 60 -3.06 21.90 13.16
C GLY A 60 -2.51 22.92 12.16
N GLU A 61 -1.27 22.73 11.70
CA GLU A 61 -0.61 23.59 10.71
C GLU A 61 -1.07 23.29 9.28
N ARG A 62 -1.76 22.15 9.08
CA ARG A 62 -2.25 21.71 7.78
C ARG A 62 -3.57 20.94 7.85
N ASP A 63 -4.34 21.00 6.77
CA ASP A 63 -5.59 20.24 6.65
C ASP A 63 -5.32 18.74 6.45
N ALA A 64 -6.06 17.91 7.20
CA ALA A 64 -6.06 16.47 7.06
C ALA A 64 -6.51 16.01 5.66
N ALA A 65 -7.34 16.79 4.96
CA ALA A 65 -7.76 16.51 3.60
C ALA A 65 -6.57 16.52 2.62
N ASP A 66 -5.66 17.49 2.75
CA ASP A 66 -4.47 17.61 1.93
C ASP A 66 -3.51 16.45 2.17
N ALA A 67 -3.28 16.08 3.43
CA ALA A 67 -2.44 14.93 3.77
C ALA A 67 -3.03 13.62 3.23
N LYS A 68 -4.35 13.45 3.31
CA LYS A 68 -5.05 12.29 2.74
C LYS A 68 -4.91 12.22 1.21
N ALA A 69 -4.98 13.36 0.52
CA ALA A 69 -4.76 13.42 -0.92
C ALA A 69 -3.32 13.07 -1.29
N ALA A 70 -2.34 13.64 -0.59
CA ALA A 70 -0.92 13.36 -0.79
C ALA A 70 -0.60 11.87 -0.56
N MET A 71 -1.15 11.26 0.49
CA MET A 71 -1.00 9.81 0.74
C MET A 71 -1.54 8.96 -0.41
N ARG A 72 -2.72 9.30 -0.95
CA ARG A 72 -3.30 8.55 -2.09
C ARG A 72 -2.42 8.61 -3.33
N ILE A 73 -1.93 9.80 -3.67
CA ILE A 73 -1.03 10.00 -4.81
C ILE A 73 0.27 9.22 -4.60
N TRP A 74 0.85 9.31 -3.40
CA TRP A 74 2.06 8.58 -3.04
C TRP A 74 1.90 7.07 -3.17
N PHE A 75 0.79 6.49 -2.68
CA PHE A 75 0.54 5.05 -2.82
C PHE A 75 0.34 4.64 -4.27
N ALA A 76 -0.38 5.43 -5.07
CA ALA A 76 -0.57 5.15 -6.49
C ALA A 76 0.77 5.11 -7.23
N HIS A 77 1.67 6.06 -6.94
CA HIS A 77 2.98 6.12 -7.57
C HIS A 77 3.95 5.04 -7.04
N SER A 78 4.05 4.87 -5.73
CA SER A 78 5.00 3.94 -5.09
C SER A 78 4.65 2.46 -5.29
N LEU A 79 3.37 2.11 -5.44
CA LEU A 79 2.94 0.73 -5.69
C LEU A 79 2.63 0.48 -7.17
N GLY A 80 2.04 1.46 -7.86
CA GLY A 80 1.60 1.29 -9.26
C GLY A 80 2.75 1.33 -10.27
N GLN A 81 3.73 2.22 -10.09
CA GLN A 81 4.82 2.37 -11.04
C GLN A 81 5.73 1.13 -11.11
N PRO A 82 6.22 0.58 -9.98
CA PRO A 82 7.11 -0.59 -10.04
C PRO A 82 6.41 -1.85 -10.57
N LEU A 83 5.10 -2.01 -10.31
CA LEU A 83 4.32 -3.12 -10.86
C LEU A 83 4.08 -2.93 -12.37
N SER A 84 3.77 -1.71 -12.80
CA SER A 84 3.66 -1.38 -14.22
C SER A 84 4.96 -1.65 -14.96
N ASP A 85 6.12 -1.28 -14.39
CA ASP A 85 7.44 -1.50 -14.97
C ASP A 85 7.80 -2.99 -15.00
N LEU A 86 7.54 -3.72 -13.90
CA LEU A 86 7.81 -5.16 -13.79
C LEU A 86 6.98 -5.99 -14.78
N TYR A 87 5.71 -5.62 -14.99
CA TYR A 87 4.77 -6.32 -15.87
C TYR A 87 4.63 -5.66 -17.25
N ARG A 88 5.39 -4.60 -17.55
CA ARG A 88 5.34 -3.82 -18.79
C ARG A 88 3.93 -3.38 -19.21
N VAL A 89 3.09 -3.00 -18.24
CA VAL A 89 1.69 -2.62 -18.52
C VAL A 89 1.59 -1.25 -19.21
N ALA A 90 2.62 -0.40 -19.07
CA ALA A 90 2.67 0.95 -19.67
C ALA A 90 3.65 1.10 -20.84
N GLU A 91 4.38 0.05 -21.24
CA GLU A 91 5.24 0.09 -22.44
C GLU A 91 4.49 -0.47 -23.66
N ASP A 92 3.53 0.31 -24.15
CA ASP A 92 3.28 0.39 -25.60
C ASP A 92 2.64 1.75 -25.87
N GLY A 93 3.47 2.80 -25.80
CA GLY A 93 3.19 4.13 -26.35
C GLY A 93 3.10 4.12 -27.88
N ARG A 94 2.49 3.09 -28.48
CA ARG A 94 2.06 3.15 -29.88
C ARG A 94 0.73 3.89 -29.93
N PRO A 95 0.59 4.91 -30.78
CA PRO A 95 -0.74 5.41 -31.11
C PRO A 95 -1.53 4.25 -31.71
N LEU A 96 -2.65 3.88 -31.08
CA LEU A 96 -3.66 3.02 -31.67
C LEU A 96 -4.30 3.78 -32.84
N GLY A 97 -3.65 3.77 -34.00
CA GLY A 97 -4.14 4.54 -35.15
C GLY A 97 -3.18 4.69 -36.31
N GLY A 98 -2.40 3.66 -36.63
CA GLY A 98 -1.73 3.53 -37.92
C GLY A 98 -2.31 2.33 -38.66
N ALA A 99 -3.48 2.47 -39.26
CA ALA A 99 -3.92 1.59 -40.32
C ALA A 99 -3.94 2.41 -41.60
N ASP A 100 -2.84 2.30 -42.35
CA ASP A 100 -2.86 2.46 -43.80
C ASP A 100 -4.14 1.82 -44.34
N ARG A 101 -4.89 2.60 -45.10
CA ARG A 101 -5.87 2.07 -46.04
C ARG A 101 -5.43 2.51 -47.44
N PRO A 102 -5.60 1.62 -48.43
CA PRO A 102 -4.97 1.70 -49.75
C PRO A 102 -5.37 2.94 -50.54
#